data_AF-D3BQW4-F1
#
_entry.id   AF-D3BQW4-F1
#
_cell.length_a   1.000
_cell.length_b   1.000
_cell.length_c   1.000
_cell.angle_alpha   90.00
_cell.angle_beta   90.00
_cell.angle_gamma   90.00
#
_symmetry.space_group_name_H-M   'P 1'
#
loop_
_entity.id
_entity.type
_entity.pdbx_description
1 polymer ?
#
loop_
_entity_poly.entity_id
_entity_poly.type
_entity_poly.pdbx_seq_one_letter_code
_entity_poly.pdbx_strand_id
1 'polypeptide(L)'
;MNIKNIITILFISMLIGSVLCEGKNVSDCEQNGCENIPISCDDNDQCTNDACNSASGCTHSPVSCDDNNQCTNDGFSRDDGNECTSDSCNIKHGCVNSPLNCNDGNECTYDSCGNGTGCISSPISCDDNDQCTNDGCNSASDCTHSPVSCQS
;
A
#
# COMPACT_ATOMS: atom_id res chain seq x y z
N MET A 1 21.59 30.64 26.17
CA MET A 1 21.52 29.43 25.33
C MET A 1 22.74 28.56 25.67
N ASN A 2 22.56 27.32 26.13
CA ASN A 2 23.65 26.48 26.64
C ASN A 2 24.01 25.37 25.64
N ILE A 3 25.30 25.22 25.32
CA ILE A 3 25.80 24.23 24.34
C ILE A 3 25.38 22.80 24.67
N LYS A 4 25.24 22.47 25.98
CA LYS A 4 24.78 21.13 26.39
C LYS A 4 23.36 20.82 25.88
N ASN A 5 22.44 21.79 25.90
CA ASN A 5 21.06 21.58 25.47
C ASN A 5 20.97 21.38 23.94
N ILE A 6 21.77 22.13 23.18
CA ILE A 6 21.84 22.00 21.72
C ILE A 6 22.29 20.60 21.31
N ILE A 7 23.30 20.05 21.99
CA ILE A 7 23.82 18.69 21.74
C ILE A 7 22.76 17.64 22.08
N THR A 8 22.07 17.75 23.23
CA THR A 8 21.02 16.78 23.60
C THR A 8 19.88 16.75 22.59
N ILE A 9 19.43 17.90 22.08
CA ILE A 9 18.36 17.98 21.08
C ILE A 9 18.79 17.29 19.77
N LEU A 10 20.01 17.57 19.29
CA LEU A 10 20.57 16.97 18.06
C LEU A 10 20.72 15.45 18.11
N PHE A 11 20.91 14.85 19.30
CA PHE A 11 21.00 13.39 19.44
C PHE A 11 19.63 12.70 19.48
N ILE A 12 18.56 13.40 19.87
CA ILE A 12 17.19 12.84 19.90
C ILE A 12 16.60 12.82 18.48
N SER A 13 16.77 13.91 17.71
CA SER A 13 16.29 14.03 16.32
C SER A 13 16.98 13.11 15.31
N MET A 14 17.88 12.22 15.75
CA MET A 14 18.67 11.34 14.89
C MET A 14 18.29 9.85 15.00
N LEU A 15 17.30 9.52 15.83
CA LEU A 15 16.84 8.14 16.09
C LEU A 15 15.40 7.84 15.64
N ILE A 16 14.58 8.89 15.47
CA ILE A 16 13.23 8.86 14.89
C ILE A 16 12.99 10.21 14.20
N GLY A 17 12.12 10.25 13.19
CA GLY A 17 11.90 11.36 12.25
C GLY A 17 11.26 12.63 12.83
N SER A 18 11.36 12.82 14.14
CA SER A 18 10.76 13.89 14.95
C SER A 18 10.98 15.30 14.38
N VAL A 19 9.98 15.78 13.64
CA VAL A 19 9.86 17.18 13.24
C VAL A 19 9.57 18.01 14.49
N LEU A 20 10.26 19.14 14.65
CA LEU A 20 10.14 20.01 15.82
C LEU A 20 9.43 21.32 15.47
N CYS A 21 8.36 21.60 16.22
CA CYS A 21 7.52 22.78 16.11
C CYS A 21 7.94 23.84 17.15
N GLU A 22 8.11 25.10 16.75
CA GLU A 22 8.31 26.21 17.70
C GLU A 22 7.00 26.57 18.41
N GLY A 23 6.67 25.81 19.46
CA GLY A 23 5.44 25.95 20.22
C GLY A 23 5.59 26.72 21.54
N LYS A 24 4.49 27.29 22.01
CA LYS A 24 4.33 27.74 23.40
C LYS A 24 3.62 26.65 24.18
N ASN A 25 4.27 26.11 25.21
CA ASN A 25 3.64 25.14 26.09
C ASN A 25 2.65 25.88 27.03
N VAL A 26 1.35 25.74 26.75
CA VAL A 26 0.29 26.49 27.46
C VAL A 26 0.17 26.08 28.94
N SER A 27 0.62 24.88 29.30
CA SER A 27 0.47 24.28 30.65
C SER A 27 1.16 25.05 31.77
N ASP A 28 2.18 25.86 31.46
CA ASP A 28 3.00 26.60 32.43
C ASP A 28 2.95 28.14 32.23
N CYS A 29 2.01 28.66 31.43
CA CYS A 29 1.90 30.09 31.15
C CYS A 29 1.33 30.95 32.32
N GLU A 30 1.26 30.42 33.56
CA GLU A 30 0.96 31.22 34.75
C GLU A 30 2.24 31.69 35.48
N GLN A 31 2.34 33.01 35.67
CA GLN A 31 3.28 33.75 36.52
C GLN A 31 4.74 33.97 36.05
N ASN A 32 5.37 33.14 35.20
CA ASN A 32 6.76 33.40 34.76
C ASN A 32 6.97 33.63 33.23
N GLY A 33 5.91 33.51 32.44
CA GLY A 33 5.96 33.71 30.98
C GLY A 33 6.33 32.44 30.22
N CYS A 34 5.75 32.29 29.02
CA CYS A 34 5.86 31.07 28.24
C CYS A 34 7.24 30.96 27.55
N GLU A 35 8.07 29.98 27.92
CA GLU A 35 9.25 29.62 27.14
C GLU A 35 8.85 28.94 25.82
N ASN A 36 9.57 29.24 24.73
CA ASN A 36 9.42 28.53 23.46
C ASN A 36 10.17 27.19 23.55
N ILE A 37 9.47 26.14 23.98
CA ILE A 37 10.00 24.77 24.04
C ILE A 37 9.68 24.09 22.70
N PRO A 38 10.65 23.45 22.02
CA PRO A 38 10.37 22.65 20.83
C PRO A 38 9.37 21.53 21.15
N ILE A 39 8.24 21.52 20.46
CA ILE A 39 7.21 20.49 20.56
C ILE A 39 7.46 19.48 19.44
N SER A 40 7.45 18.18 19.75
CA SER A 40 7.48 17.15 18.69
C SER A 40 6.15 17.18 17.93
N CYS A 41 6.21 17.28 16.61
CA CYS A 41 5.05 17.23 15.74
C CYS A 41 4.76 15.78 15.28
N ASP A 42 5.35 14.77 15.94
CA ASP A 42 5.29 13.32 15.66
C ASP A 42 4.05 12.68 16.30
N ASP A 43 3.10 12.19 15.50
CA ASP A 43 1.89 11.49 15.98
C ASP A 43 2.07 9.96 16.17
N ASN A 44 3.25 9.43 15.83
CA ASN A 44 3.64 8.02 15.82
C ASN A 44 2.88 7.14 14.80
N ASP A 45 2.17 7.71 13.83
CA ASP A 45 1.55 7.00 12.72
C ASP A 45 2.47 6.96 11.50
N GLN A 46 2.95 5.79 11.10
CA GLN A 46 3.78 5.63 9.90
C GLN A 46 3.02 5.84 8.57
N CYS A 47 1.74 6.18 8.63
CA CYS A 47 0.89 6.56 7.51
C CYS A 47 0.73 8.08 7.32
N THR A 48 1.31 8.91 8.18
CA THR A 48 1.34 10.37 8.04
C THR A 48 2.75 10.87 7.71
N ASN A 49 2.81 11.99 6.98
CA ASN A 49 3.97 12.88 6.97
C ASN A 49 3.72 13.98 8.00
N ASP A 50 4.49 13.97 9.08
CA ASP A 50 4.53 15.06 10.04
C ASP A 50 5.21 16.30 9.45
N ALA A 51 4.65 17.48 9.71
CA ALA A 51 5.26 18.75 9.36
C ALA A 51 4.98 19.84 10.40
N CYS A 52 5.95 20.74 10.57
CA CYS A 52 5.78 21.98 11.31
C CYS A 52 5.40 23.10 10.34
N ASN A 53 4.19 23.63 10.45
CA ASN A 53 3.74 24.82 9.74
C ASN A 53 3.73 26.03 10.68
N SER A 54 4.39 27.13 10.31
CA SER A 54 4.49 28.34 11.15
C SER A 54 3.19 29.12 11.33
N ALA A 55 2.14 28.81 10.56
CA ALA A 55 0.81 29.42 10.66
C ALA A 55 -0.24 28.49 11.28
N SER A 56 -0.13 27.16 11.13
CA SER A 56 -1.10 26.18 11.63
C SER A 56 -0.59 25.21 12.71
N GLY A 57 0.70 25.23 13.05
CA GLY A 57 1.30 24.34 14.04
C GLY A 57 1.68 22.97 13.46
N CYS A 58 1.51 21.91 14.26
CA CYS A 58 1.67 20.53 13.80
C CYS A 58 0.65 20.21 12.70
N THR A 59 1.09 19.59 11.61
CA THR A 59 0.22 19.11 10.54
C THR A 59 0.64 17.71 10.12
N HIS A 60 -0.29 16.76 10.17
CA HIS A 60 -0.09 15.36 9.81
C HIS A 60 -0.84 15.10 8.49
N SER A 61 -0.12 14.71 7.43
CA SER A 61 -0.68 14.59 6.07
C SER A 61 -0.56 13.16 5.54
N PRO A 62 -1.63 12.51 5.06
CA PRO A 62 -1.54 11.20 4.41
C PRO A 62 -0.67 11.21 3.13
N VAL A 63 -0.10 10.03 2.81
CA VAL A 63 0.68 9.63 1.62
C VAL A 63 -0.01 9.48 0.25
N SER A 64 0.23 8.35 -0.45
CA SER A 64 -0.50 7.81 -1.63
C SER A 64 0.00 6.37 -1.99
N CYS A 65 -0.45 5.28 -1.32
CA CYS A 65 0.03 3.88 -1.56
C CYS A 65 -0.66 3.31 -2.81
N ASP A 66 -0.93 4.18 -3.77
CA ASP A 66 -1.77 3.92 -4.93
C ASP A 66 -0.89 3.27 -6.00
N ASP A 67 -0.98 1.94 -6.13
CA ASP A 67 -0.35 1.17 -7.20
C ASP A 67 -1.04 1.39 -8.57
N ASN A 68 -2.07 2.25 -8.60
CA ASN A 68 -2.94 2.60 -9.73
C ASN A 68 -3.84 1.45 -10.23
N ASN A 69 -3.96 0.36 -9.46
CA ASN A 69 -4.76 -0.80 -9.81
C ASN A 69 -6.23 -0.64 -9.39
N GLN A 70 -7.14 -0.65 -10.36
CA GLN A 70 -8.58 -0.44 -10.11
C GLN A 70 -9.29 -1.63 -9.45
N CYS A 71 -8.58 -2.74 -9.20
CA CYS A 71 -9.12 -3.94 -8.57
C CYS A 71 -8.85 -4.02 -7.05
N THR A 72 -8.07 -3.09 -6.50
CA THR A 72 -7.63 -3.07 -5.10
C THR A 72 -8.15 -1.82 -4.36
N ASN A 73 -7.82 -1.68 -3.06
CA ASN A 73 -8.28 -0.55 -2.24
C ASN A 73 -7.07 -0.02 -1.44
N ASP A 74 -6.26 0.76 -2.13
CA ASP A 74 -4.89 0.98 -1.70
C ASP A 74 -4.76 2.28 -0.91
N GLY A 75 -3.80 2.28 0.02
CA GLY A 75 -3.71 3.24 1.11
C GLY A 75 -3.17 4.61 0.69
N PHE A 76 -2.75 5.40 1.69
CA PHE A 76 -2.03 6.66 1.48
C PHE A 76 -0.65 6.62 2.20
N SER A 77 0.41 6.05 1.59
CA SER A 77 1.89 6.20 1.87
C SER A 77 2.71 5.73 0.63
N ARG A 78 4.04 5.59 0.57
CA ARG A 78 4.73 5.35 -0.75
C ARG A 78 4.44 3.98 -1.44
N ASP A 79 3.96 4.05 -2.70
CA ASP A 79 3.91 2.98 -3.74
C ASP A 79 5.29 2.32 -4.04
N ASP A 80 5.27 1.04 -4.46
CA ASP A 80 6.44 0.25 -4.88
C ASP A 80 6.53 -0.01 -6.41
N GLY A 81 5.48 0.32 -7.16
CA GLY A 81 5.39 0.20 -8.62
C GLY A 81 4.95 -1.18 -9.13
N ASN A 82 4.30 -2.01 -8.30
CA ASN A 82 3.91 -3.37 -8.65
C ASN A 82 2.42 -3.65 -8.45
N GLU A 83 1.64 -3.52 -9.52
CA GLU A 83 0.21 -3.88 -9.67
C GLU A 83 -0.15 -5.37 -9.36
N CYS A 84 0.81 -6.14 -8.88
CA CYS A 84 0.67 -7.53 -8.42
C CYS A 84 0.77 -7.69 -6.90
N THR A 85 0.77 -6.58 -6.17
CA THR A 85 0.44 -6.53 -4.75
C THR A 85 -0.90 -5.79 -4.54
N SER A 86 -1.38 -5.74 -3.31
CA SER A 86 -2.28 -4.68 -2.83
C SER A 86 -1.58 -4.01 -1.68
N ASP A 87 -1.66 -2.68 -1.65
CA ASP A 87 -0.72 -1.84 -0.94
C ASP A 87 -1.44 -1.02 0.14
N SER A 88 -1.26 -1.48 1.38
CA SER A 88 -2.05 -1.01 2.52
C SER A 88 -1.16 -0.32 3.54
N CYS A 89 -1.61 0.80 4.12
CA CYS A 89 -0.80 1.48 5.13
C CYS A 89 -1.05 0.94 6.55
N ASN A 90 0.04 0.57 7.21
CA ASN A 90 0.08 0.07 8.58
C ASN A 90 0.74 1.10 9.51
N ILE A 91 0.00 1.54 10.52
CA ILE A 91 0.39 2.58 11.49
C ILE A 91 1.76 2.37 12.18
N LYS A 92 2.31 1.14 12.20
CA LYS A 92 3.62 0.82 12.80
C LYS A 92 4.71 0.47 11.79
N HIS A 93 4.38 0.29 10.52
CA HIS A 93 5.27 -0.30 9.51
C HIS A 93 5.36 0.48 8.19
N GLY A 94 4.51 1.50 7.96
CA GLY A 94 4.41 2.21 6.68
C GLY A 94 3.48 1.48 5.71
N CYS A 95 3.60 1.67 4.39
CA CYS A 95 2.94 0.74 3.47
C CYS A 95 3.49 -0.67 3.70
N VAL A 96 2.58 -1.64 3.70
CA VAL A 96 2.87 -3.06 3.58
C VAL A 96 2.17 -3.56 2.33
N ASN A 97 2.97 -4.03 1.39
CA ASN A 97 2.53 -4.68 0.17
C ASN A 97 2.18 -6.15 0.48
N SER A 98 1.23 -6.73 -0.25
CA SER A 98 0.83 -8.13 -0.09
C SER A 98 0.45 -8.73 -1.44
N PRO A 99 1.02 -9.90 -1.84
CA PRO A 99 0.78 -10.47 -3.17
C PRO A 99 -0.71 -10.62 -3.49
N LEU A 100 -1.11 -10.09 -4.65
CA LEU A 100 -2.50 -10.06 -5.07
C LEU A 100 -2.98 -11.45 -5.48
N ASN A 101 -4.15 -11.85 -4.99
CA ASN A 101 -4.78 -13.11 -5.40
C ASN A 101 -5.65 -12.86 -6.64
N CYS A 102 -5.13 -13.18 -7.81
CA CYS A 102 -5.81 -12.99 -9.10
C CYS A 102 -6.80 -14.10 -9.47
N ASN A 103 -7.16 -15.01 -8.55
CA ASN A 103 -8.10 -16.08 -8.86
C ASN A 103 -9.51 -15.54 -9.18
N ASP A 104 -10.00 -15.73 -10.40
CA ASP A 104 -11.32 -15.22 -10.84
C ASP A 104 -12.49 -16.15 -10.47
N GLY A 105 -12.19 -17.34 -9.95
CA GLY A 105 -13.15 -18.38 -9.59
C GLY A 105 -13.62 -19.26 -10.76
N ASN A 106 -13.00 -19.13 -11.93
CA ASN A 106 -13.31 -19.92 -13.12
C ASN A 106 -12.21 -20.96 -13.37
N GLU A 107 -12.47 -22.21 -12.99
CA GLU A 107 -11.54 -23.36 -13.19
C GLU A 107 -11.08 -23.56 -14.65
N CYS A 108 -11.70 -22.87 -15.62
CA CYS A 108 -11.35 -22.88 -17.04
C CYS A 108 -10.57 -21.63 -17.52
N THR A 109 -9.93 -20.90 -16.61
CA THR A 109 -8.87 -19.92 -16.89
C THR A 109 -7.53 -20.36 -16.28
N TYR A 110 -6.44 -19.80 -16.80
CA TYR A 110 -5.19 -19.64 -16.09
C TYR A 110 -5.12 -18.21 -15.57
N ASP A 111 -5.33 -18.06 -14.27
CA ASP A 111 -5.13 -16.80 -13.56
C ASP A 111 -3.65 -16.52 -13.32
N SER A 112 -3.26 -15.27 -13.53
CA SER A 112 -1.89 -14.79 -13.38
C SER A 112 -1.90 -13.31 -13.01
N CYS A 113 -0.76 -12.78 -12.57
CA CYS A 113 -0.55 -11.35 -12.51
C CYS A 113 0.63 -10.95 -13.40
N GLY A 114 0.41 -9.95 -14.26
CA GLY A 114 1.45 -9.36 -15.09
C GLY A 114 1.78 -7.96 -14.60
N ASN A 115 3.06 -7.72 -14.28
CA ASN A 115 3.56 -6.40 -13.91
C ASN A 115 3.38 -5.42 -15.10
N GLY A 116 2.58 -4.36 -14.92
CA GLY A 116 2.16 -3.44 -16.00
C GLY A 116 0.84 -3.82 -16.69
N THR A 117 0.07 -4.75 -16.13
CA THR A 117 -1.27 -5.20 -16.55
C THR A 117 -2.20 -5.62 -15.40
N GLY A 118 -1.76 -5.63 -14.15
CA GLY A 118 -2.47 -6.24 -13.01
C GLY A 118 -2.82 -7.72 -13.21
N CYS A 119 -3.96 -8.14 -12.64
CA CYS A 119 -4.48 -9.51 -12.78
C CYS A 119 -4.97 -9.82 -14.20
N ILE A 120 -4.58 -10.98 -14.75
CA ILE A 120 -5.01 -11.49 -16.05
C ILE A 120 -5.48 -12.94 -15.92
N SER A 121 -6.74 -13.18 -16.30
CA SER A 121 -7.35 -14.50 -16.45
C SER A 121 -7.37 -14.90 -17.93
N SER A 122 -6.66 -15.96 -18.31
CA SER A 122 -6.54 -16.42 -19.70
C SER A 122 -7.29 -17.74 -19.93
N PRO A 123 -8.27 -17.85 -20.85
CA PRO A 123 -9.03 -19.09 -21.05
C PRO A 123 -8.15 -20.31 -21.38
N ILE A 124 -8.45 -21.46 -20.79
CA ILE A 124 -7.78 -22.73 -21.12
C ILE A 124 -8.23 -23.19 -22.51
N SER A 125 -7.26 -23.40 -23.40
CA SER A 125 -7.48 -23.87 -24.77
C SER A 125 -7.47 -25.39 -24.83
N CYS A 126 -8.62 -26.00 -25.10
CA CYS A 126 -8.82 -27.45 -25.12
C CYS A 126 -9.11 -28.03 -26.52
N ASP A 127 -8.69 -27.35 -27.58
CA ASP A 127 -8.82 -27.79 -28.98
C ASP A 127 -7.93 -29.03 -29.26
N ASP A 128 -8.54 -30.21 -29.49
CA ASP A 128 -7.79 -31.44 -29.86
C ASP A 128 -7.59 -31.63 -31.37
N ASN A 129 -8.08 -30.68 -32.17
CA ASN A 129 -8.06 -30.62 -33.63
C ASN A 129 -8.91 -31.72 -34.33
N ASP A 130 -9.73 -32.49 -33.60
CA ASP A 130 -10.77 -33.33 -34.22
C ASP A 130 -12.03 -32.48 -34.49
N GLN A 131 -12.60 -32.60 -35.69
CA GLN A 131 -13.88 -31.94 -36.02
C GLN A 131 -15.09 -32.74 -35.50
N CYS A 132 -14.83 -33.91 -34.92
CA CYS A 132 -15.80 -34.86 -34.40
C CYS A 132 -15.80 -34.94 -32.86
N THR A 133 -15.15 -33.99 -32.19
CA THR A 133 -15.26 -33.71 -30.75
C THR A 133 -16.03 -32.42 -30.51
N ASN A 134 -16.63 -32.31 -29.33
CA ASN A 134 -17.01 -31.03 -28.73
C ASN A 134 -16.09 -30.81 -27.54
N ASP A 135 -15.17 -29.87 -27.70
CA ASP A 135 -14.17 -29.53 -26.70
C ASP A 135 -14.70 -28.59 -25.62
N GLY A 136 -14.07 -28.68 -24.45
CA GLY A 136 -14.35 -27.85 -23.29
C GLY A 136 -13.36 -28.15 -22.17
N CYS A 137 -13.55 -27.49 -21.04
CA CYS A 137 -12.81 -27.73 -19.80
C CYS A 137 -13.80 -28.03 -18.67
N ASN A 138 -13.34 -28.77 -17.64
CA ASN A 138 -14.14 -29.13 -16.48
C ASN A 138 -13.77 -28.31 -15.21
N SER A 139 -14.47 -28.54 -14.11
CA SER A 139 -14.23 -27.89 -12.81
C SER A 139 -13.00 -28.44 -12.05
N ALA A 140 -11.95 -28.83 -12.76
CA ALA A 140 -10.65 -29.24 -12.25
C ALA A 140 -9.50 -28.79 -13.18
N SER A 141 -9.77 -27.84 -14.08
CA SER A 141 -8.87 -27.37 -15.15
C SER A 141 -8.42 -28.42 -16.16
N ASP A 142 -9.00 -29.63 -16.17
CA ASP A 142 -8.74 -30.64 -17.20
C ASP A 142 -9.56 -30.36 -18.47
N CYS A 143 -8.93 -30.56 -19.62
CA CYS A 143 -9.62 -30.57 -20.91
C CYS A 143 -10.49 -31.82 -21.10
N THR A 144 -11.64 -31.63 -21.75
CA THR A 144 -12.64 -32.68 -22.00
C THR A 144 -13.11 -32.64 -23.45
N HIS A 145 -12.91 -33.76 -24.15
CA HIS A 145 -13.23 -33.93 -25.57
C HIS A 145 -14.41 -34.90 -25.69
N SER A 146 -15.60 -34.40 -26.06
CA SER A 146 -16.83 -35.22 -26.10
C SER A 146 -17.20 -35.59 -27.54
N PRO A 147 -17.18 -36.88 -27.94
CA PRO A 147 -17.46 -37.25 -29.33
C PRO A 147 -18.85 -36.82 -29.82
N VAL A 148 -18.90 -36.20 -31.00
CA VAL A 148 -20.13 -35.78 -31.69
C VAL A 148 -20.34 -36.55 -33.00
N SER A 149 -21.58 -36.56 -33.48
CA SER A 149 -21.99 -37.38 -34.64
C SER A 149 -21.62 -36.73 -35.98
N CYS A 150 -20.33 -36.74 -36.33
CA CYS A 150 -19.87 -36.38 -37.67
C CYS A 150 -20.56 -37.21 -38.78
N GLN A 151 -20.92 -36.53 -39.87
CA GLN A 151 -21.17 -37.17 -41.16
C GLN A 151 -19.97 -36.89 -42.06
N SER A 152 -19.45 -37.95 -42.69
CA SER A 152 -18.32 -37.94 -43.62
C SER A 152 -18.75 -37.98 -45.09
#